data_AF-A0A914WU54-F1
#
_entry.id   AF-A0A914WU54-F1
#
_cell.length_a   1.000
_cell.length_b   1.000
_cell.length_c   1.000
_cell.angle_alpha   90.00
_cell.angle_beta   90.00
_cell.angle_gamma   90.00
#
_symmetry.space_group_name_H-M   'P 1'
#
loop_
_entity.id
_entity.type
_entity.pdbx_description
1 polymer ?
#
loop_
_entity_poly.entity_id
_entity_poly.type
_entity_poly.pdbx_seq_one_letter_code
_entity_poly.pdbx_strand_id
1 'polypeptide(L)'
;MRCLSLILSLSLVVATSSQACPDGWRPSEVIPNKCYYVTDQKKIWFDAEAYCKNAQPNAHLTAIASAFENSNVDAVVTSTSSVSDCGHFWIGGNDIDQTGQFAWVDGSPWGYAKWDSGQPDTTQQCVSSSALKTGQWRTEDCGVKKCFICEMYMGGSSNTSLPSTTTSATSTMTDCKDWLSHGSHTDGIYSINPDGKGSLNVFCDMTTDGGGWTVFQRRKDATTSFYDKKWNDYKVGFNNGLQNNLWLGNDIIHVLTTKDLNVELRIDLWGDRNPNSPYPNGYWWEKNTNFTIDDEANSYTLHLSSLVIGNATTFSSLGINYSNGLKFSTVDADHSGNPNCYSKDNWGGWWLNRGCASFALNGKYVPSSWSDYGFCWTIDSAVWVHPKQSRMMLRSLT
;
A
#
# COMPACT_ATOMS: atom_id res chain seq x y z
N MET A 1 59.54 33.83 -26.61
CA MET A 1 58.22 34.00 -25.95
C MET A 1 57.26 32.93 -26.43
N ARG A 2 57.09 31.82 -25.69
CA ARG A 2 55.83 31.06 -25.62
C ARG A 2 55.84 30.31 -24.29
N CYS A 3 54.99 30.73 -23.37
CA CYS A 3 54.78 30.10 -22.07
C CYS A 3 53.50 29.26 -22.19
N LEU A 4 53.59 27.93 -22.12
CA LEU A 4 52.43 27.05 -22.05
C LEU A 4 51.94 27.03 -20.61
N SER A 5 50.72 27.53 -20.37
CA SER A 5 50.00 27.31 -19.11
C SER A 5 49.26 25.96 -19.19
N LEU A 6 49.62 25.02 -18.31
CA LEU A 6 48.79 23.85 -18.01
C LEU A 6 47.72 24.27 -16.99
N ILE A 7 46.45 24.13 -17.36
CA ILE A 7 45.32 24.24 -16.42
C ILE A 7 45.03 22.81 -15.95
N LEU A 8 45.37 22.50 -14.69
CA LEU A 8 44.89 21.29 -14.01
C LEU A 8 43.46 21.56 -13.54
N SER A 9 42.47 20.92 -14.15
CA SER A 9 41.10 20.88 -13.62
C SER A 9 41.04 19.86 -12.48
N LEU A 10 40.92 20.34 -11.24
CA LEU A 10 40.70 19.50 -10.07
C LEU A 10 39.20 19.15 -9.99
N SER A 11 38.84 17.94 -10.43
CA SER A 11 37.48 17.43 -10.25
C SER A 11 37.28 17.05 -8.78
N LEU A 12 36.46 17.83 -8.05
CA LEU A 12 36.07 17.51 -6.67
C LEU A 12 35.11 16.31 -6.71
N VAL A 13 35.61 15.13 -6.35
CA VAL A 13 34.74 13.97 -6.13
C VAL A 13 34.10 14.14 -4.74
N VAL A 14 32.84 14.54 -4.71
CA VAL A 14 32.04 14.49 -3.48
C VAL A 14 31.67 13.02 -3.27
N ALA A 15 32.38 12.34 -2.37
CA ALA A 15 31.98 11.04 -1.87
C ALA A 15 30.76 11.25 -0.95
N THR A 16 29.57 10.90 -1.43
CA THR A 16 28.38 10.81 -0.59
C THR A 16 28.57 9.63 0.37
N SER A 17 28.75 9.90 1.66
CA SER A 17 28.76 8.85 2.68
C SER A 17 27.38 8.17 2.69
N SER A 18 27.33 6.88 2.40
CA SER A 18 26.14 6.07 2.68
C SER A 18 25.85 6.15 4.18
N GLN A 19 24.67 6.65 4.57
CA GLN A 19 24.26 6.69 5.97
C GLN A 19 24.15 5.24 6.47
N ALA A 20 25.11 4.80 7.29
CA ALA A 20 25.12 3.48 7.92
C ALA A 20 24.45 3.56 9.30
N CYS A 21 23.89 2.43 9.77
CA CYS A 21 23.33 2.36 11.11
C CYS A 21 24.36 2.82 12.17
N PRO A 22 23.95 3.52 13.23
CA PRO A 22 24.82 3.90 14.34
C PRO A 22 25.55 2.69 14.92
N ASP A 23 26.70 2.96 15.54
CA ASP A 23 27.52 1.91 16.14
C ASP A 23 26.71 1.01 17.08
N GLY A 24 26.83 -0.31 16.88
CA GLY A 24 26.10 -1.32 17.64
C GLY A 24 24.69 -1.62 17.11
N TRP A 25 24.15 -0.83 16.19
CA TRP A 25 22.88 -1.09 15.51
C TRP A 25 23.11 -1.83 14.18
N ARG A 26 22.19 -2.71 13.83
CA ARG A 26 22.27 -3.58 12.65
C ARG A 26 21.23 -3.14 11.61
N PRO A 27 21.60 -3.03 10.33
CA PRO A 27 20.64 -2.66 9.30
C PRO A 27 19.61 -3.76 9.07
N SER A 28 18.38 -3.36 8.75
CA SER A 28 17.40 -4.26 8.15
C SER A 28 17.82 -4.59 6.71
N GLU A 29 17.71 -5.86 6.34
CA GLU A 29 17.95 -6.30 4.94
C GLU A 29 16.72 -6.10 4.05
N VAL A 30 15.56 -5.80 4.65
CA VAL A 30 14.26 -5.75 3.97
C VAL A 30 13.60 -4.38 4.03
N ILE A 31 13.98 -3.52 4.99
CA ILE A 31 13.43 -2.16 5.14
C ILE A 31 14.59 -1.15 5.08
N PRO A 32 14.67 -0.30 4.04
CA PRO A 32 15.69 0.72 3.93
C PRO A 32 15.71 1.64 5.16
N ASN A 33 16.91 2.05 5.59
CA ASN A 33 17.13 2.97 6.71
C ASN A 33 16.62 2.50 8.08
N LYS A 34 16.06 1.30 8.20
CA LYS A 34 15.68 0.71 9.49
C LYS A 34 16.89 0.03 10.12
N CYS A 35 17.08 0.29 11.40
CA CYS A 35 18.16 -0.26 12.20
C CYS A 35 17.58 -0.95 13.43
N TYR A 36 18.19 -2.05 13.83
CA TYR A 36 17.82 -2.82 15.02
C TYR A 36 18.95 -2.84 16.03
N TYR A 37 18.60 -2.76 17.31
CA TYR A 37 19.51 -2.99 18.41
C TYR A 37 19.01 -4.17 19.25
N VAL A 38 19.84 -5.20 19.36
CA VAL A 38 19.54 -6.42 20.10
C VAL A 38 20.43 -6.47 21.33
N THR A 39 19.83 -6.60 22.52
CA THR A 39 20.56 -6.59 23.79
C THR A 39 20.14 -7.74 24.71
N ASP A 40 21.09 -8.19 25.53
CA ASP A 40 20.92 -9.19 26.58
C ASP A 40 20.43 -8.59 27.91
N GLN A 41 20.30 -7.27 28.00
CA GLN A 41 19.74 -6.61 29.18
C GLN A 41 18.30 -7.05 29.42
N LYS A 42 18.00 -7.49 30.64
CA LYS A 42 16.64 -7.91 31.02
C LYS A 42 15.90 -6.79 31.73
N LYS A 43 14.82 -6.29 31.11
CA LYS A 43 13.98 -5.21 31.63
C LYS A 43 12.50 -5.61 31.58
N ILE A 44 11.68 -4.98 32.42
CA ILE A 44 10.23 -5.02 32.26
C ILE A 44 9.84 -4.26 31.00
N TRP A 45 8.66 -4.50 30.44
CA TRP A 45 8.31 -3.98 29.12
C TRP A 45 8.40 -2.45 29.01
N PHE A 46 7.87 -1.73 30.01
CA PHE A 46 7.93 -0.26 30.06
C PHE A 46 9.36 0.28 30.14
N ASP A 47 10.23 -0.36 30.93
CA ASP A 47 11.64 0.01 31.06
C ASP A 47 12.43 -0.30 29.79
N ALA A 48 12.04 -1.33 29.04
CA ALA A 48 12.64 -1.70 27.78
C ALA A 48 12.30 -0.67 26.68
N GLU A 49 11.05 -0.22 26.61
CA GLU A 49 10.65 0.88 25.74
C GLU A 49 11.35 2.20 26.10
N ALA A 50 11.42 2.52 27.38
CA ALA A 50 12.18 3.69 27.84
C ALA A 50 13.67 3.59 27.50
N TYR A 51 14.25 2.39 27.55
CA TYR A 51 15.63 2.18 27.13
C TYR A 51 15.80 2.46 25.63
N CYS A 52 14.92 1.92 24.77
CA CYS A 52 14.99 2.13 23.33
C CYS A 52 14.91 3.63 22.99
N LYS A 53 13.93 4.34 23.55
CA LYS A 53 13.77 5.80 23.40
C LYS A 53 14.99 6.62 23.81
N ASN A 54 15.76 6.14 24.80
CA ASN A 54 16.98 6.81 25.26
C ASN A 54 18.23 6.41 24.46
N ALA A 55 18.21 5.28 23.75
CA ALA A 55 19.37 4.77 23.03
C ALA A 55 19.66 5.59 21.76
N GLN A 56 18.61 5.98 21.02
CA GLN A 56 18.69 6.80 19.81
C GLN A 56 17.41 7.63 19.64
N PRO A 57 17.46 8.77 18.92
CA PRO A 57 16.25 9.51 18.55
C PRO A 57 15.28 8.61 17.76
N ASN A 58 13.98 8.70 18.06
CA ASN A 58 12.93 7.95 17.36
C ASN A 58 13.04 6.42 17.48
N ALA A 59 13.82 5.93 18.44
CA ALA A 59 13.92 4.50 18.71
C ALA A 59 12.81 4.01 19.65
N HIS A 60 12.31 2.82 19.36
CA HIS A 60 11.23 2.16 20.08
C HIS A 60 11.53 0.67 20.23
N LEU A 61 10.81 -0.04 21.10
CA LEU A 61 10.71 -1.49 20.99
C LEU A 61 10.18 -1.85 19.60
N THR A 62 10.77 -2.88 18.99
CA THR A 62 10.53 -3.23 17.60
C THR A 62 9.06 -3.47 17.28
N ALA A 63 8.57 -2.79 16.25
CA ALA A 63 7.31 -3.06 15.58
C ALA A 63 7.54 -4.02 14.41
N ILE A 64 6.60 -4.96 14.22
CA ILE A 64 6.70 -5.95 13.14
C ILE A 64 5.40 -5.92 12.34
N ALA A 65 5.43 -5.29 11.17
CA ALA A 65 4.29 -5.06 10.32
C ALA A 65 4.10 -6.14 9.24
N SER A 66 5.02 -7.10 9.09
CA SER A 66 4.92 -8.17 8.10
C SER A 66 5.69 -9.44 8.44
N ALA A 67 5.39 -10.53 7.72
CA ALA A 67 6.14 -11.79 7.82
C ALA A 67 7.60 -11.65 7.36
N PHE A 68 7.88 -10.77 6.39
CA PHE A 68 9.23 -10.49 5.90
C PHE A 68 10.07 -9.79 6.98
N GLU A 69 9.46 -8.80 7.63
CA GLU A 69 10.08 -8.11 8.75
C GLU A 69 10.31 -9.03 9.95
N ASN A 70 9.34 -9.89 10.28
CA ASN A 70 9.53 -10.89 11.33
C ASN A 70 10.73 -11.79 11.04
N SER A 71 10.89 -12.22 9.79
CA SER A 71 12.01 -13.07 9.37
C SER A 71 13.35 -12.32 9.45
N ASN A 72 13.36 -11.02 9.14
CA ASN A 72 14.55 -10.19 9.27
C ASN A 72 14.92 -9.95 10.75
N VAL A 73 13.94 -9.69 11.62
CA VAL A 73 14.17 -9.60 13.07
C VAL A 73 14.73 -10.91 13.63
N ASP A 74 14.15 -12.05 13.24
CA ASP A 74 14.66 -13.38 13.62
C ASP A 74 16.14 -13.56 13.18
N ALA A 75 16.50 -13.12 11.97
CA ALA A 75 17.87 -13.18 11.45
C ALA A 75 18.84 -12.25 12.19
N VAL A 76 18.42 -11.02 12.50
CA VAL A 76 19.22 -10.03 13.25
C VAL A 76 19.50 -10.55 14.68
N VAL A 77 18.50 -11.14 15.33
CA VAL A 77 18.64 -11.72 16.67
C VAL A 77 19.54 -12.96 16.63
N THR A 78 19.31 -13.88 15.68
CA THR A 78 20.10 -15.12 15.53
C THR A 78 21.58 -14.84 15.25
N SER A 79 21.88 -13.76 14.53
CA SER A 79 23.26 -13.33 14.27
C SER A 79 23.89 -12.55 15.43
N THR A 80 23.19 -12.35 16.55
CA THR A 80 23.69 -11.62 17.73
C THR A 80 24.16 -12.60 18.80
N SER A 81 25.47 -12.83 18.88
CA SER A 81 26.05 -13.84 19.77
C SER A 81 25.86 -13.57 21.27
N SER A 82 25.70 -12.31 21.67
CA SER A 82 25.53 -11.93 23.09
C SER A 82 24.19 -12.35 23.69
N VAL A 83 23.19 -12.74 22.88
CA VAL A 83 21.83 -13.03 23.35
C VAL A 83 21.47 -14.51 23.36
N SER A 84 22.45 -15.43 23.26
CA SER A 84 22.18 -16.88 23.22
C SER A 84 21.37 -17.41 24.42
N ASP A 85 21.46 -16.74 25.56
CA ASP A 85 20.78 -17.11 26.81
C ASP A 85 19.42 -16.42 26.99
N CYS A 86 18.96 -15.68 25.98
CA CYS A 86 17.64 -15.05 25.97
C CYS A 86 16.56 -16.04 25.49
N GLY A 87 15.50 -16.24 26.27
CA GLY A 87 14.40 -17.11 25.88
C GLY A 87 13.41 -16.44 24.91
N HIS A 88 12.93 -15.25 25.29
CA HIS A 88 12.01 -14.41 24.52
C HIS A 88 12.46 -12.96 24.61
N PHE A 89 12.06 -12.16 23.63
CA PHE A 89 12.42 -10.75 23.51
C PHE A 89 11.19 -9.87 23.57
N TRP A 90 11.22 -8.78 24.34
CA TRP A 90 10.20 -7.76 24.21
C TRP A 90 10.23 -7.13 22.81
N ILE A 91 9.03 -7.01 22.25
CA ILE A 91 8.74 -6.22 21.06
C ILE A 91 7.68 -5.17 21.43
N GLY A 92 7.45 -4.20 20.55
CA GLY A 92 6.64 -3.02 20.85
C GLY A 92 5.14 -3.24 20.95
N GLY A 93 4.66 -4.47 20.75
CA GLY A 93 3.25 -4.79 20.70
C GLY A 93 2.64 -4.86 22.09
N ASN A 94 1.44 -4.32 22.24
CA ASN A 94 0.68 -4.37 23.49
C ASN A 94 -0.82 -4.14 23.26
N ASP A 95 -1.67 -4.55 24.20
CA ASP A 95 -3.11 -4.20 24.25
C ASP A 95 -3.48 -3.58 25.61
N ILE A 96 -2.55 -2.79 26.18
CA ILE A 96 -2.64 -2.20 27.52
C ILE A 96 -3.89 -1.32 27.66
N ASP A 97 -4.20 -0.54 26.62
CA ASP A 97 -5.31 0.41 26.63
C ASP A 97 -6.67 -0.27 26.48
N GLN A 98 -6.73 -1.39 25.74
CA GLN A 98 -7.95 -2.16 25.54
C GLN A 98 -7.63 -3.61 25.17
N THR A 99 -7.95 -4.55 26.06
CA THR A 99 -7.72 -5.98 25.83
C THR A 99 -8.30 -6.45 24.49
N GLY A 100 -7.48 -7.14 23.70
CA GLY A 100 -7.80 -7.61 22.35
C GLY A 100 -7.64 -6.58 21.23
N GLN A 101 -7.34 -5.31 21.56
CA GLN A 101 -6.97 -4.27 20.60
C GLN A 101 -5.49 -3.94 20.74
N PHE A 102 -4.67 -4.63 19.94
CA PHE A 102 -3.23 -4.45 19.98
C PHE A 102 -2.79 -3.21 19.20
N ALA A 103 -1.73 -2.57 19.70
CA ALA A 103 -1.06 -1.43 19.10
C ALA A 103 0.46 -1.56 19.27
N TRP A 104 1.20 -0.89 18.38
CA TRP A 104 2.65 -0.74 18.51
C TRP A 104 2.99 0.56 19.25
N VAL A 105 4.02 0.54 20.09
CA VAL A 105 4.51 1.71 20.85
C VAL A 105 5.06 2.84 19.98
N ASP A 106 5.42 2.54 18.72
CA ASP A 106 5.88 3.51 17.73
C ASP A 106 4.70 4.17 16.97
N GLY A 107 3.46 3.78 17.28
CA GLY A 107 2.24 4.29 16.64
C GLY A 107 1.92 3.66 15.28
N SER A 108 2.73 2.71 14.80
CA SER A 108 2.47 2.03 13.54
C SER A 108 1.20 1.16 13.60
N PRO A 109 0.51 0.93 12.46
CA PRO A 109 -0.73 0.14 12.46
C PRO A 109 -0.50 -1.32 12.86
N TRP A 110 -1.36 -1.85 13.74
CA TRP A 110 -1.40 -3.27 14.03
C TRP A 110 -2.07 -4.06 12.90
N GLY A 111 -1.28 -4.54 11.92
CA GLY A 111 -1.77 -5.22 10.72
C GLY A 111 -1.27 -6.65 10.51
N TYR A 112 -0.30 -7.09 11.32
CA TYR A 112 0.32 -8.41 11.24
C TYR A 112 0.57 -8.95 12.64
N ALA A 113 0.32 -10.24 12.83
CA ALA A 113 0.67 -10.93 14.05
C ALA A 113 1.12 -12.35 13.76
N LYS A 114 2.22 -12.77 14.40
CA LYS A 114 2.74 -14.14 14.32
C LYS A 114 2.51 -14.90 15.62
N TRP A 115 1.26 -14.93 16.08
CA TRP A 115 0.91 -15.56 17.35
C TRP A 115 1.37 -17.03 17.43
N ASP A 116 1.87 -17.41 18.60
CA ASP A 116 2.11 -18.80 18.96
C ASP A 116 0.77 -19.52 19.24
N SER A 117 0.80 -20.85 19.27
CA SER A 117 -0.37 -21.65 19.56
C SER A 117 -0.98 -21.28 20.91
N GLY A 118 -2.27 -20.91 20.91
CA GLY A 118 -3.00 -20.50 22.11
C GLY A 118 -2.82 -19.03 22.51
N GLN A 119 -2.23 -18.20 21.64
CA GLN A 119 -2.05 -16.76 21.85
C GLN A 119 -2.97 -15.95 20.92
N PRO A 120 -3.33 -14.70 21.29
CA PRO A 120 -2.99 -14.00 22.53
C PRO A 120 -3.76 -14.52 23.75
N ASP A 121 -3.11 -14.54 24.92
CA ASP A 121 -3.77 -14.70 26.22
C ASP A 121 -4.38 -13.35 26.65
N THR A 122 -5.69 -13.34 26.94
CA THR A 122 -6.46 -12.15 27.32
C THR A 122 -6.15 -11.60 28.72
N THR A 123 -5.37 -12.31 29.53
CA THR A 123 -4.98 -11.88 30.89
C THR A 123 -3.65 -11.14 30.94
N GLN A 124 -2.96 -11.04 29.80
CA GLN A 124 -1.60 -10.53 29.67
C GLN A 124 -1.55 -9.51 28.53
N GLN A 125 -0.76 -8.44 28.68
CA GLN A 125 -0.92 -7.25 27.82
C GLN A 125 0.29 -6.88 26.96
N CYS A 126 1.48 -7.41 27.26
CA CYS A 126 2.71 -7.04 26.56
C CYS A 126 3.22 -8.17 25.67
N VAL A 127 3.68 -7.86 24.46
CA VAL A 127 4.02 -8.89 23.47
C VAL A 127 5.52 -9.19 23.47
N SER A 128 5.87 -10.48 23.47
CA SER A 128 7.24 -10.95 23.29
C SER A 128 7.38 -11.91 22.11
N SER A 129 8.53 -11.85 21.42
CA SER A 129 8.89 -12.72 20.30
C SER A 129 9.85 -13.84 20.72
N SER A 130 9.64 -15.05 20.19
CA SER A 130 10.56 -16.19 20.28
C SER A 130 11.62 -16.16 19.16
N ALA A 131 12.27 -15.02 18.94
CA ALA A 131 13.12 -14.74 17.78
C ALA A 131 14.33 -15.69 17.61
N LEU A 132 14.80 -16.34 18.67
CA LEU A 132 15.87 -17.36 18.62
C LEU A 132 15.36 -18.78 18.30
N LYS A 133 14.05 -18.98 18.18
CA LYS A 133 13.41 -20.28 17.91
C LYS A 133 12.46 -20.19 16.73
N THR A 134 11.18 -19.94 16.98
CA THR A 134 10.13 -19.96 15.94
C THR A 134 9.79 -18.56 15.43
N GLY A 135 10.25 -17.51 16.11
CA GLY A 135 9.86 -16.12 15.85
C GLY A 135 8.40 -15.80 16.17
N GLN A 136 7.65 -16.74 16.74
CA GLN A 136 6.24 -16.56 17.11
C GLN A 136 6.10 -15.74 18.39
N TRP A 137 4.93 -15.12 18.56
CA TRP A 137 4.65 -14.13 19.59
C TRP A 137 3.70 -14.66 20.64
N ARG A 138 3.84 -14.13 21.86
CA ARG A 138 2.90 -14.38 22.96
C ARG A 138 2.68 -13.12 23.77
N THR A 139 1.49 -12.97 24.32
CA THR A 139 1.26 -11.98 25.37
C THR A 139 1.85 -12.50 26.68
N GLU A 140 2.39 -11.56 27.45
CA GLU A 140 3.13 -11.80 28.69
C GLU A 140 2.78 -10.71 29.71
N ASP A 141 2.89 -11.02 31.00
CA ASP A 141 2.88 -10.02 32.06
C ASP A 141 3.99 -8.98 31.83
N CYS A 142 3.58 -7.72 31.65
CA CYS A 142 4.46 -6.58 31.39
C CYS A 142 5.55 -6.39 32.47
N GLY A 143 5.32 -6.88 33.70
CA GLY A 143 6.26 -6.83 34.82
C GLY A 143 7.38 -7.86 34.79
N VAL A 144 7.37 -8.79 33.83
CA VAL A 144 8.44 -9.80 33.69
C VAL A 144 9.67 -9.19 33.03
N LYS A 145 10.87 -9.51 33.54
CA LYS A 145 12.12 -9.06 32.91
C LYS A 145 12.52 -9.95 31.74
N LYS A 146 12.66 -9.37 30.54
CA LYS A 146 13.12 -10.08 29.33
C LYS A 146 14.18 -9.27 28.58
N CYS A 147 14.97 -9.95 27.77
CA CYS A 147 15.76 -9.31 26.72
C CYS A 147 14.83 -8.58 25.76
N PHE A 148 15.33 -7.67 24.94
CA PHE A 148 14.46 -6.86 24.09
C PHE A 148 15.17 -6.39 22.82
N ILE A 149 14.36 -6.01 21.84
CA ILE A 149 14.81 -5.57 20.53
C ILE A 149 14.29 -4.16 20.33
N CYS A 150 15.20 -3.23 20.09
CA CYS A 150 14.85 -1.89 19.66
C CYS A 150 14.91 -1.78 18.14
N GLU A 151 14.09 -0.90 17.60
CA GLU A 151 14.20 -0.41 16.23
C GLU A 151 14.37 1.09 16.20
N MET A 152 14.86 1.61 15.08
CA MET A 152 14.77 3.02 14.71
C MET A 152 14.92 3.20 13.21
N TYR A 153 14.64 4.41 12.73
CA TYR A 153 14.86 4.82 11.35
C TYR A 153 15.90 5.95 11.27
N MET A 154 16.94 5.75 10.46
CA MET A 154 17.94 6.79 10.20
C MET A 154 17.32 8.01 9.51
N GLY A 155 17.69 9.22 9.95
CA GLY A 155 17.20 10.48 9.36
C GLY A 155 15.94 11.05 10.00
N GLY A 156 15.50 10.54 11.15
CA GLY A 156 14.44 11.18 11.94
C GLY A 156 13.04 11.01 11.38
N SER A 157 12.65 9.80 10.97
CA SER A 157 11.25 9.46 10.68
C SER A 157 10.84 8.13 11.32
N SER A 158 10.65 8.14 12.65
CA SER A 158 9.43 7.53 13.21
C SER A 158 8.47 8.70 13.38
N ASN A 159 7.29 8.68 12.80
CA ASN A 159 6.40 9.84 12.88
C ASN A 159 5.22 9.55 13.81
N THR A 160 5.46 9.62 15.13
CA THR A 160 4.40 10.03 16.07
C THR A 160 4.93 10.87 17.24
N SER A 161 4.53 12.15 17.20
CA SER A 161 4.40 13.16 18.27
C SER A 161 5.60 14.03 18.68
N LEU A 162 5.37 15.35 18.58
CA LEU A 162 6.26 16.49 18.86
C LEU A 162 5.85 17.16 20.20
N PRO A 163 6.77 17.73 21.01
CA PRO A 163 6.42 18.72 22.03
C PRO A 163 6.23 20.12 21.43
N SER A 164 5.23 20.83 21.94
CA SER A 164 4.76 22.13 21.47
C SER A 164 5.79 23.25 21.62
N THR A 165 6.05 23.98 20.54
CA THR A 165 5.83 25.45 20.35
C THR A 165 6.78 25.98 19.29
N THR A 166 6.27 26.21 18.08
CA THR A 166 6.34 27.47 17.31
C THR A 166 5.61 27.23 15.99
N THR A 167 4.61 28.07 15.70
CA THR A 167 3.66 28.01 14.60
C THR A 167 4.33 27.89 13.22
N SER A 168 4.17 26.75 12.55
CA SER A 168 4.34 26.56 11.09
C SER A 168 3.60 25.28 10.67
N ALA A 169 2.79 25.36 9.61
CA ALA A 169 1.80 24.36 9.22
C ALA A 169 2.37 22.94 9.01
N THR A 170 1.78 21.94 9.67
CA THR A 170 2.03 20.50 9.46
C THR A 170 1.57 20.07 8.07
N SER A 171 2.48 19.54 7.24
CA SER A 171 2.08 18.89 5.98
C SER A 171 1.45 17.52 6.28
N THR A 172 0.15 17.40 6.03
CA THR A 172 -0.54 16.11 6.03
C THR A 172 -0.28 15.42 4.68
N MET A 173 0.09 14.13 4.69
CA MET A 173 0.24 13.35 3.46
C MET A 173 -1.12 13.23 2.78
N THR A 174 -1.24 13.74 1.55
CA THR A 174 -2.51 13.79 0.83
C THR A 174 -2.74 12.55 -0.02
N ASP A 175 -1.68 11.83 -0.38
CA ASP A 175 -1.73 10.58 -1.13
C ASP A 175 -0.46 9.71 -0.94
N CYS A 176 -0.36 8.60 -1.68
CA CYS A 176 0.81 7.74 -1.69
C CYS A 176 2.06 8.38 -2.31
N LYS A 177 1.93 9.35 -3.21
CA LYS A 177 3.05 10.06 -3.82
C LYS A 177 3.71 10.98 -2.79
N ASP A 178 2.93 11.61 -1.94
CA ASP A 178 3.43 12.38 -0.81
C ASP A 178 4.22 11.46 0.14
N TRP A 179 3.66 10.32 0.53
CA TRP A 179 4.38 9.33 1.34
C TRP A 179 5.69 8.89 0.70
N LEU A 180 5.70 8.61 -0.61
CA LEU A 180 6.90 8.25 -1.36
C LEU A 180 7.95 9.38 -1.33
N SER A 181 7.54 10.62 -1.58
CA SER A 181 8.44 11.79 -1.56
C SER A 181 9.02 12.05 -0.17
N HIS A 182 8.33 11.62 0.89
CA HIS A 182 8.76 11.67 2.28
C HIS A 182 9.43 10.37 2.75
N GLY A 183 9.93 9.55 1.82
CA GLY A 183 10.83 8.42 2.11
C GLY A 183 10.15 7.06 2.31
N SER A 184 8.86 6.95 2.03
CA SER A 184 8.15 5.66 2.14
C SER A 184 8.29 4.84 0.86
N HIS A 185 8.96 3.68 0.94
CA HIS A 185 9.28 2.85 -0.23
C HIS A 185 8.70 1.43 -0.21
N THR A 186 7.86 1.11 0.79
CA THR A 186 7.27 -0.24 0.93
C THR A 186 5.82 -0.25 0.52
N ASP A 187 5.42 -1.23 -0.30
CA ASP A 187 4.01 -1.48 -0.57
C ASP A 187 3.26 -1.75 0.74
N GLY A 188 2.08 -1.19 0.92
CA GLY A 188 1.36 -1.36 2.18
C GLY A 188 0.16 -0.44 2.34
N ILE A 189 -0.41 -0.46 3.54
CA ILE A 189 -1.52 0.42 3.90
C ILE A 189 -0.95 1.69 4.52
N TYR A 190 -1.37 2.84 4.00
CA TYR A 190 -0.97 4.16 4.47
C TYR A 190 -2.20 5.00 4.79
N SER A 191 -2.04 5.94 5.72
CA SER A 191 -3.07 6.91 6.06
C SER A 191 -2.87 8.18 5.23
N ILE A 192 -3.89 8.62 4.51
CA ILE A 192 -3.87 9.83 3.69
C ILE A 192 -4.99 10.77 4.10
N ASN A 193 -4.80 12.07 3.95
CA ASN A 193 -5.82 13.10 4.18
C ASN A 193 -5.90 14.02 2.95
N PRO A 194 -6.60 13.60 1.88
CA PRO A 194 -6.51 14.25 0.59
C PRO A 194 -7.18 15.63 0.53
N ASP A 195 -8.20 15.90 1.37
CA ASP A 195 -8.93 17.18 1.38
C ASP A 195 -8.89 17.92 2.73
N GLY A 196 -8.09 17.44 3.68
CA GLY A 196 -7.98 18.03 5.01
C GLY A 196 -9.17 17.73 5.94
N LYS A 197 -10.20 16.99 5.50
CA LYS A 197 -11.42 16.75 6.28
C LYS A 197 -11.40 15.47 7.10
N GLY A 198 -10.37 14.63 6.94
CA GLY A 198 -10.22 13.40 7.71
C GLY A 198 -9.27 12.43 7.04
N SER A 199 -8.61 11.63 7.86
CA SER A 199 -7.70 10.60 7.36
C SER A 199 -8.46 9.34 6.93
N LEU A 200 -8.02 8.71 5.84
CA LEU A 200 -8.48 7.39 5.43
C LEU A 200 -7.28 6.50 5.09
N ASN A 201 -7.48 5.18 5.18
CA ASN A 201 -6.47 4.22 4.82
C ASN A 201 -6.58 3.85 3.33
N VAL A 202 -5.43 3.81 2.65
CA VAL A 202 -5.31 3.37 1.25
C VAL A 202 -4.16 2.39 1.11
N PHE A 203 -4.23 1.51 0.11
CA PHE A 203 -3.06 0.71 -0.25
C PHE A 203 -2.17 1.54 -1.17
N CYS A 204 -0.93 1.77 -0.77
CA CYS A 204 0.10 2.34 -1.62
C CYS A 204 0.96 1.23 -2.23
N ASP A 205 1.10 1.27 -3.55
CA ASP A 205 2.16 0.57 -4.25
C ASP A 205 3.34 1.54 -4.40
N MET A 206 4.42 1.23 -3.69
CA MET A 206 5.65 2.04 -3.61
C MET A 206 6.78 1.49 -4.46
N THR A 207 6.52 0.43 -5.23
CA THR A 207 7.57 -0.32 -5.95
C THR A 207 7.36 -0.34 -7.46
N THR A 208 6.13 -0.48 -7.94
CA THR A 208 5.80 -0.54 -9.35
C THR A 208 6.09 0.80 -10.03
N ASP A 209 6.89 0.79 -11.09
CA ASP A 209 7.11 1.96 -11.95
C ASP A 209 7.51 3.24 -11.18
N GLY A 210 8.37 3.09 -10.18
CA GLY A 210 8.86 4.18 -9.33
C GLY A 210 7.99 4.49 -8.10
N GLY A 211 6.91 3.75 -7.86
CA GLY A 211 6.14 3.81 -6.63
C GLY A 211 5.26 5.05 -6.45
N GLY A 212 4.66 5.20 -5.27
CA GLY A 212 3.78 6.33 -4.93
C GLY A 212 2.38 6.22 -5.51
N TRP A 213 1.95 5.00 -5.84
CA TRP A 213 0.65 4.73 -6.44
C TRP A 213 -0.42 4.50 -5.39
N THR A 214 -1.48 5.28 -5.41
CA THR A 214 -2.67 5.06 -4.61
C THR A 214 -3.60 4.08 -5.31
N VAL A 215 -3.76 2.87 -4.76
CA VAL A 215 -4.60 1.83 -5.34
C VAL A 215 -6.06 2.09 -5.00
N PHE A 216 -6.90 2.31 -6.01
CA PHE A 216 -8.32 2.60 -5.83
C PHE A 216 -9.24 1.47 -6.29
N GLN A 217 -8.73 0.52 -7.07
CA GLN A 217 -9.44 -0.71 -7.40
C GLN A 217 -8.48 -1.89 -7.34
N ARG A 218 -8.96 -3.01 -6.78
CA ARG A 218 -8.24 -4.28 -6.81
C ARG A 218 -9.20 -5.45 -6.89
N ARG A 219 -8.83 -6.46 -7.69
CA ARG A 219 -9.52 -7.76 -7.80
C ARG A 219 -8.46 -8.87 -7.73
N LYS A 220 -8.48 -9.69 -6.68
CA LYS A 220 -7.56 -10.83 -6.49
C LYS A 220 -8.25 -12.18 -6.55
N ASP A 221 -9.54 -12.23 -6.21
CA ASP A 221 -10.33 -13.47 -6.10
C ASP A 221 -11.84 -13.17 -6.19
N ALA A 222 -12.67 -14.20 -5.95
CA ALA A 222 -14.13 -14.13 -6.04
C ALA A 222 -14.84 -13.85 -4.71
N THR A 223 -14.13 -13.50 -3.64
CA THR A 223 -14.72 -13.29 -2.30
C THR A 223 -15.63 -12.06 -2.22
N THR A 224 -15.63 -11.21 -3.25
CA THR A 224 -16.42 -9.97 -3.25
C THR A 224 -17.11 -9.74 -4.57
N SER A 225 -18.42 -9.50 -4.50
CA SER A 225 -19.19 -9.05 -5.65
C SER A 225 -19.02 -7.55 -5.88
N PHE A 226 -18.71 -7.18 -7.12
CA PHE A 226 -18.66 -5.80 -7.61
C PHE A 226 -19.86 -5.50 -8.52
N TYR A 227 -20.33 -6.49 -9.26
CA TYR A 227 -21.26 -6.26 -10.36
C TYR A 227 -22.68 -5.86 -9.93
N ASP A 228 -23.04 -6.15 -8.68
CA ASP A 228 -24.35 -5.92 -8.08
C ASP A 228 -24.36 -4.77 -7.06
N LYS A 229 -23.23 -4.06 -6.94
CA LYS A 229 -23.07 -2.91 -6.04
C LYS A 229 -23.84 -1.71 -6.57
N LYS A 230 -24.48 -1.00 -5.64
CA LYS A 230 -25.33 0.16 -5.92
C LYS A 230 -24.52 1.45 -6.00
N TRP A 231 -25.15 2.53 -6.47
CA TRP A 231 -24.57 3.86 -6.54
C TRP A 231 -23.87 4.27 -5.24
N ASN A 232 -24.58 4.14 -4.12
CA ASN A 232 -24.03 4.53 -2.82
C ASN A 232 -22.81 3.69 -2.42
N ASP A 233 -22.78 2.39 -2.75
CA ASP A 233 -21.63 1.52 -2.46
C ASP A 233 -20.40 1.99 -3.24
N TYR A 234 -20.56 2.31 -4.53
CA TYR A 234 -19.48 2.83 -5.36
C TYR A 234 -19.06 4.24 -4.97
N LYS A 235 -19.99 5.05 -4.47
CA LYS A 235 -19.72 6.40 -3.95
C LYS A 235 -18.82 6.35 -2.71
N VAL A 236 -19.22 5.61 -1.68
CA VAL A 236 -18.47 5.57 -0.40
C VAL A 236 -17.32 4.57 -0.39
N GLY A 237 -17.31 3.63 -1.32
CA GLY A 237 -16.34 2.54 -1.37
C GLY A 237 -16.79 1.30 -0.59
N PHE A 238 -16.11 0.19 -0.85
CA PHE A 238 -16.39 -1.08 -0.17
C PHE A 238 -15.15 -1.94 -0.05
N ASN A 239 -15.20 -2.83 0.95
CA ASN A 239 -14.11 -3.68 1.41
C ASN A 239 -12.85 -2.90 1.81
N ASN A 240 -12.96 -2.19 2.93
CA ASN A 240 -11.87 -1.39 3.49
C ASN A 240 -10.74 -2.26 4.11
N GLY A 241 -10.80 -3.59 3.95
CA GLY A 241 -9.68 -4.51 4.13
C GLY A 241 -8.79 -4.49 2.89
N LEU A 242 -7.95 -3.46 2.77
CA LEU A 242 -7.14 -3.03 1.62
C LEU A 242 -6.13 -4.07 1.07
N GLN A 243 -6.17 -5.31 1.55
CA GLN A 243 -5.27 -6.39 1.15
C GLN A 243 -5.75 -7.11 -0.14
N ASN A 244 -7.07 -7.26 -0.30
CA ASN A 244 -7.69 -8.06 -1.37
C ASN A 244 -8.56 -7.22 -2.31
N ASN A 245 -9.83 -7.60 -2.49
CA ASN A 245 -10.74 -6.93 -3.40
C ASN A 245 -11.23 -5.62 -2.80
N LEU A 246 -11.07 -4.49 -3.48
CA LEU A 246 -11.52 -3.18 -2.99
C LEU A 246 -11.99 -2.26 -4.13
N TRP A 247 -12.89 -1.35 -3.78
CA TRP A 247 -13.16 -0.11 -4.51
C TRP A 247 -13.11 1.04 -3.51
N LEU A 248 -12.24 2.02 -3.75
CA LEU A 248 -11.94 3.07 -2.76
C LEU A 248 -13.11 4.03 -2.50
N GLY A 249 -14.00 4.20 -3.48
CA GLY A 249 -15.11 5.15 -3.40
C GLY A 249 -14.92 6.32 -4.35
N ASN A 250 -15.96 6.62 -5.14
CA ASN A 250 -15.90 7.65 -6.16
C ASN A 250 -15.69 9.05 -5.55
N ASP A 251 -16.21 9.32 -4.35
CA ASP A 251 -15.97 10.60 -3.68
C ASP A 251 -14.47 10.82 -3.41
N ILE A 252 -13.78 9.78 -2.94
CA ILE A 252 -12.34 9.85 -2.65
C ILE A 252 -11.52 9.87 -3.94
N ILE A 253 -11.90 9.08 -4.95
CA ILE A 253 -11.22 9.08 -6.26
C ILE A 253 -11.34 10.47 -6.92
N HIS A 254 -12.52 11.10 -6.86
CA HIS A 254 -12.72 12.47 -7.34
C HIS A 254 -11.72 13.41 -6.68
N VAL A 255 -11.70 13.48 -5.34
CA VAL A 255 -10.78 14.33 -4.59
C VAL A 255 -9.32 14.08 -4.98
N LEU A 256 -8.89 12.80 -5.01
CA LEU A 256 -7.51 12.43 -5.34
C LEU A 256 -7.11 12.82 -6.77
N THR A 257 -8.05 12.78 -7.71
CA THR A 257 -7.77 13.12 -9.10
C THR A 257 -7.84 14.62 -9.40
N THR A 258 -8.58 15.40 -8.61
CA THR A 258 -8.74 16.85 -8.84
C THR A 258 -7.86 17.72 -7.93
N LYS A 259 -7.26 17.16 -6.87
CA LYS A 259 -6.38 17.92 -5.98
C LYS A 259 -5.09 18.38 -6.67
N ASP A 260 -4.62 17.63 -7.65
CA ASP A 260 -3.39 17.91 -8.40
C ASP A 260 -3.68 18.14 -9.89
N LEU A 261 -2.84 18.95 -10.54
CA LEU A 261 -3.02 19.31 -11.96
C LEU A 261 -2.85 18.12 -12.90
N ASN A 262 -1.95 17.18 -12.58
CA ASN A 262 -1.57 16.07 -13.44
C ASN A 262 -1.55 14.77 -12.65
N VAL A 263 -2.64 14.00 -12.75
CA VAL A 263 -2.74 12.66 -12.19
C VAL A 263 -2.68 11.63 -13.32
N GLU A 264 -1.83 10.63 -13.17
CA GLU A 264 -1.78 9.47 -14.06
C GLU A 264 -2.56 8.30 -13.48
N LEU A 265 -3.22 7.56 -14.38
CA LEU A 265 -3.86 6.28 -14.14
C LEU A 265 -2.91 5.17 -14.59
N ARG A 266 -2.85 4.09 -13.81
CA ARG A 266 -2.26 2.82 -14.22
C ARG A 266 -3.23 1.67 -13.99
N ILE A 267 -3.31 0.79 -14.97
CA ILE A 267 -4.08 -0.46 -14.90
C ILE A 267 -3.11 -1.62 -15.10
N ASP A 268 -3.17 -2.61 -14.21
CA ASP A 268 -2.42 -3.85 -14.31
C ASP A 268 -3.39 -5.05 -14.33
N LEU A 269 -3.10 -6.05 -15.17
CA LEU A 269 -3.88 -7.27 -15.38
C LEU A 269 -2.97 -8.50 -15.30
N TRP A 270 -3.40 -9.55 -14.59
CA TRP A 270 -2.64 -10.79 -14.47
C TRP A 270 -3.47 -12.02 -14.81
N GLY A 271 -2.87 -12.90 -15.60
CA GLY A 271 -3.39 -14.19 -16.01
C GLY A 271 -4.64 -14.10 -16.89
N ASP A 272 -4.99 -15.21 -17.52
CA ASP A 272 -6.21 -15.33 -18.32
C ASP A 272 -6.98 -16.57 -17.88
N ARG A 273 -8.28 -16.41 -17.62
CA ARG A 273 -9.19 -17.49 -17.25
C ARG A 273 -9.61 -18.32 -18.46
N ASN A 274 -9.47 -17.82 -19.68
CA ASN A 274 -9.77 -18.58 -20.88
C ASN A 274 -8.80 -19.78 -20.97
N PRO A 275 -9.29 -21.04 -20.93
CA PRO A 275 -8.44 -22.23 -20.93
C PRO A 275 -7.68 -22.42 -22.25
N ASN A 276 -8.16 -21.79 -23.34
CA ASN A 276 -7.52 -21.82 -24.64
C ASN A 276 -6.59 -20.62 -24.88
N SER A 277 -6.41 -19.76 -23.87
CA SER A 277 -5.53 -18.60 -24.00
C SER A 277 -4.09 -19.04 -24.25
N PRO A 278 -3.39 -18.43 -25.22
CA PRO A 278 -1.95 -18.63 -25.38
C PRO A 278 -1.14 -18.00 -24.23
N TYR A 279 -1.77 -17.16 -23.39
CA TYR A 279 -1.12 -16.42 -22.31
C TYR A 279 -1.84 -16.63 -20.96
N PRO A 280 -1.98 -17.87 -20.45
CA PRO A 280 -2.76 -18.16 -19.23
C PRO A 280 -2.19 -17.51 -17.95
N ASN A 281 -0.91 -17.13 -17.98
CA ASN A 281 -0.19 -16.42 -16.91
C ASN A 281 0.37 -15.08 -17.41
N GLY A 282 -0.23 -14.50 -18.46
CA GLY A 282 0.21 -13.23 -19.03
C GLY A 282 0.13 -12.08 -18.03
N TYR A 283 0.89 -11.03 -18.32
CA TYR A 283 0.88 -9.78 -17.58
C TYR A 283 0.73 -8.63 -18.56
N TRP A 284 -0.28 -7.78 -18.32
CA TRP A 284 -0.56 -6.63 -19.14
C TRP A 284 -0.71 -5.40 -18.26
N TRP A 285 -0.24 -4.27 -18.77
CA TRP A 285 -0.40 -2.99 -18.10
C TRP A 285 -0.59 -1.85 -19.10
N GLU A 286 -1.23 -0.78 -18.63
CA GLU A 286 -1.30 0.48 -19.35
C GLU A 286 -1.28 1.68 -18.40
N LYS A 287 -0.87 2.82 -18.93
CA LYS A 287 -0.91 4.12 -18.27
C LYS A 287 -1.56 5.17 -19.16
N ASN A 288 -2.31 6.06 -18.52
CA ASN A 288 -2.89 7.27 -19.10
C ASN A 288 -2.58 8.46 -18.21
N THR A 289 -2.45 9.64 -18.82
CA THR A 289 -2.30 10.91 -18.08
C THR A 289 -3.63 11.67 -18.05
N ASN A 290 -3.68 12.74 -17.26
CA ASN A 290 -4.87 13.59 -17.08
C ASN A 290 -6.10 12.78 -16.64
N PHE A 291 -5.89 11.81 -15.74
CA PHE A 291 -6.97 11.03 -15.17
C PHE A 291 -7.71 11.86 -14.14
N THR A 292 -8.95 12.24 -14.47
CA THR A 292 -9.88 12.84 -13.52
C THR A 292 -11.24 12.19 -13.60
N ILE A 293 -11.97 12.25 -12.49
CA ILE A 293 -13.40 11.99 -12.48
C ILE A 293 -14.11 13.20 -11.90
N ASP A 294 -15.26 13.57 -12.44
CA ASP A 294 -16.04 14.69 -11.88
C ASP A 294 -16.66 14.31 -10.52
N ASP A 295 -17.36 15.25 -9.89
CA ASP A 295 -18.09 15.02 -8.65
C ASP A 295 -19.41 14.23 -8.88
N GLU A 296 -20.12 13.95 -7.79
CA GLU A 296 -21.41 13.24 -7.85
C GLU A 296 -22.46 13.99 -8.69
N ALA A 297 -22.49 15.33 -8.60
CA ALA A 297 -23.44 16.17 -9.33
C ALA A 297 -23.28 16.02 -10.85
N ASN A 298 -22.06 15.71 -11.30
CA ASN A 298 -21.71 15.41 -12.68
C ASN A 298 -21.52 13.90 -12.93
N SER A 299 -22.10 13.07 -12.07
CA SER A 299 -22.15 11.60 -12.21
C SER A 299 -20.78 10.93 -12.34
N TYR A 300 -19.76 11.48 -11.67
CA TYR A 300 -18.39 10.99 -11.70
C TYR A 300 -17.85 10.74 -13.12
N THR A 301 -18.15 11.65 -14.06
CA THR A 301 -17.74 11.53 -15.47
C THR A 301 -16.22 11.37 -15.59
N LEU A 302 -15.77 10.39 -16.37
CA LEU A 302 -14.35 10.08 -16.55
C LEU A 302 -13.72 11.02 -17.58
N HIS A 303 -12.53 11.54 -17.27
CA HIS A 303 -11.69 12.27 -18.21
C HIS A 303 -10.28 11.66 -18.22
N LEU A 304 -9.75 11.49 -19.43
CA LEU A 304 -8.43 10.92 -19.68
C LEU A 304 -7.77 11.63 -20.86
N SER A 305 -6.44 11.64 -20.88
CA SER A 305 -5.70 11.94 -22.11
C SER A 305 -5.83 10.79 -23.11
N SER A 306 -5.78 11.13 -24.40
CA SER A 306 -5.84 10.12 -25.47
C SER A 306 -4.59 9.24 -25.56
N LEU A 307 -3.51 9.60 -24.88
CA LEU A 307 -2.25 8.87 -24.91
C LEU A 307 -2.29 7.71 -23.92
N VAL A 308 -2.20 6.49 -24.45
CA VAL A 308 -2.03 5.25 -23.69
C VAL A 308 -0.60 4.75 -23.88
N ILE A 309 0.06 4.35 -22.80
CA ILE A 309 1.37 3.68 -22.85
C ILE A 309 1.24 2.33 -22.19
N GLY A 310 1.62 1.26 -22.88
CA GLY A 310 1.62 -0.09 -22.32
C GLY A 310 1.27 -1.15 -23.35
N ASN A 311 0.95 -2.35 -22.87
CA ASN A 311 0.59 -3.50 -23.69
C ASN A 311 -0.83 -4.04 -23.38
N ALA A 312 -1.57 -3.43 -22.45
CA ALA A 312 -2.95 -3.81 -22.14
C ALA A 312 -3.98 -3.28 -23.15
N THR A 313 -3.62 -2.26 -23.95
CA THR A 313 -4.46 -1.75 -25.04
C THR A 313 -3.57 -1.26 -26.18
N THR A 314 -3.92 -1.62 -27.42
CA THR A 314 -3.15 -1.27 -28.62
C THR A 314 -3.67 -0.03 -29.37
N PHE A 315 -4.92 0.36 -29.13
CA PHE A 315 -5.55 1.52 -29.76
C PHE A 315 -6.22 2.42 -28.73
N SER A 316 -6.10 3.74 -28.87
CA SER A 316 -6.74 4.69 -27.98
C SER A 316 -8.28 4.66 -28.04
N SER A 317 -8.89 3.98 -29.00
CA SER A 317 -10.34 3.76 -29.08
C SER A 317 -10.81 2.47 -28.38
N LEU A 318 -9.94 1.79 -27.63
CA LEU A 318 -10.22 0.58 -26.88
C LEU A 318 -9.81 0.78 -25.41
N GLY A 319 -10.07 -0.23 -24.57
CA GLY A 319 -9.73 -0.19 -23.15
C GLY A 319 -10.36 1.01 -22.43
N ILE A 320 -9.69 1.52 -21.39
CA ILE A 320 -10.26 2.59 -20.57
C ILE A 320 -10.57 3.86 -21.37
N ASN A 321 -9.82 4.16 -22.44
CA ASN A 321 -10.04 5.38 -23.22
C ASN A 321 -11.35 5.37 -24.00
N TYR A 322 -11.92 4.21 -24.31
CA TYR A 322 -13.28 4.16 -24.86
C TYR A 322 -14.33 4.65 -23.85
N SER A 323 -13.98 4.66 -22.56
CA SER A 323 -14.81 5.22 -21.49
C SER A 323 -14.62 6.73 -21.27
N ASN A 324 -13.69 7.37 -21.99
CA ASN A 324 -13.40 8.80 -21.82
C ASN A 324 -14.63 9.66 -22.16
N GLY A 325 -14.99 10.58 -21.26
CA GLY A 325 -16.16 11.43 -21.34
C GLY A 325 -17.49 10.77 -20.95
N LEU A 326 -17.48 9.49 -20.54
CA LEU A 326 -18.71 8.79 -20.13
C LEU A 326 -18.99 8.99 -18.64
N LYS A 327 -20.28 8.97 -18.30
CA LYS A 327 -20.77 9.03 -16.92
C LYS A 327 -20.63 7.68 -16.24
N PHE A 328 -20.32 7.68 -14.94
CA PHE A 328 -20.34 6.44 -14.17
C PHE A 328 -21.79 5.98 -14.01
N SER A 329 -22.04 4.68 -14.13
CA SER A 329 -23.37 4.14 -13.83
C SER A 329 -23.30 2.81 -13.10
N THR A 330 -24.37 2.48 -12.40
CA THR A 330 -24.52 1.29 -11.54
C THR A 330 -25.88 0.63 -11.77
N VAL A 331 -26.14 -0.49 -11.10
CA VAL A 331 -27.40 -1.25 -11.26
C VAL A 331 -28.66 -0.44 -10.92
N ASP A 332 -28.56 0.57 -10.06
CA ASP A 332 -29.68 1.40 -9.59
C ASP A 332 -29.59 2.88 -10.01
N ALA A 333 -28.57 3.24 -10.79
CA ALA A 333 -28.42 4.56 -11.39
C ALA A 333 -27.75 4.43 -12.76
N ASP A 334 -28.56 4.34 -13.82
CA ASP A 334 -28.09 4.17 -15.21
C ASP A 334 -27.92 5.52 -15.93
N HIS A 335 -26.70 5.79 -16.39
CA HIS A 335 -26.34 6.94 -17.22
C HIS A 335 -25.80 6.50 -18.59
N SER A 336 -25.75 5.18 -18.86
CA SER A 336 -25.29 4.61 -20.13
C SER A 336 -26.36 4.71 -21.23
N GLY A 337 -27.64 4.80 -20.83
CA GLY A 337 -28.78 4.74 -21.75
C GLY A 337 -29.12 3.32 -22.20
N ASN A 338 -28.54 2.29 -21.56
CA ASN A 338 -28.86 0.88 -21.76
C ASN A 338 -28.80 0.11 -20.42
N PRO A 339 -29.93 -0.08 -19.72
CA PRO A 339 -29.93 -0.74 -18.42
C PRO A 339 -29.51 -2.21 -18.48
N ASN A 340 -29.56 -2.85 -19.66
CA ASN A 340 -29.14 -4.25 -19.81
C ASN A 340 -27.66 -4.46 -19.50
N CYS A 341 -26.83 -3.43 -19.67
CA CYS A 341 -25.41 -3.50 -19.32
C CYS A 341 -25.21 -3.93 -17.86
N TYR A 342 -26.11 -3.52 -16.97
CA TYR A 342 -26.03 -3.79 -15.55
C TYR A 342 -26.93 -4.97 -15.17
N SER A 343 -28.19 -4.96 -15.65
CA SER A 343 -29.20 -5.93 -15.21
C SER A 343 -29.07 -7.31 -15.86
N LYS A 344 -28.44 -7.42 -17.03
CA LYS A 344 -28.29 -8.68 -17.78
C LYS A 344 -26.82 -9.07 -17.93
N ASP A 345 -26.00 -8.12 -18.35
CA ASP A 345 -24.62 -8.39 -18.73
C ASP A 345 -23.65 -8.32 -17.55
N ASN A 346 -24.12 -7.80 -16.40
CA ASN A 346 -23.37 -7.76 -15.13
C ASN A 346 -22.00 -7.06 -15.25
N TRP A 347 -21.93 -5.92 -15.95
CA TRP A 347 -20.70 -5.13 -16.10
C TRP A 347 -20.26 -4.43 -14.81
N GLY A 348 -21.13 -4.33 -13.80
CA GLY A 348 -20.87 -3.62 -12.55
C GLY A 348 -20.78 -2.12 -12.70
N GLY A 349 -20.49 -1.43 -11.61
CA GLY A 349 -20.34 0.03 -11.63
C GLY A 349 -19.18 0.43 -12.52
N TRP A 350 -19.47 1.13 -13.63
CA TRP A 350 -18.47 1.51 -14.63
C TRP A 350 -18.96 2.65 -15.52
N TRP A 351 -18.02 3.27 -16.23
CA TRP A 351 -18.26 4.29 -17.25
C TRP A 351 -18.66 3.62 -18.58
N LEU A 352 -19.96 3.37 -18.77
CA LEU A 352 -20.48 2.66 -19.95
C LEU A 352 -21.30 3.58 -20.85
N ASN A 353 -21.31 3.27 -22.14
CA ASN A 353 -22.23 3.89 -23.10
C ASN A 353 -23.37 2.93 -23.46
N ARG A 354 -24.22 3.33 -24.40
CA ARG A 354 -25.40 2.56 -24.83
C ARG A 354 -25.05 1.18 -25.41
N GLY A 355 -23.86 1.01 -25.96
CA GLY A 355 -23.31 -0.27 -26.43
C GLY A 355 -22.71 -1.14 -25.32
N CYS A 356 -22.85 -0.72 -24.06
CA CYS A 356 -22.10 -1.24 -22.92
C CYS A 356 -20.59 -1.08 -23.13
N ALA A 357 -19.78 -1.96 -22.55
CA ALA A 357 -18.36 -2.03 -22.86
C ALA A 357 -18.01 -3.42 -23.39
N SER A 358 -16.86 -3.53 -24.04
CA SER A 358 -16.18 -4.80 -24.28
C SER A 358 -15.13 -5.11 -23.20
N PHE A 359 -15.11 -4.31 -22.15
CA PHE A 359 -14.14 -4.34 -21.06
C PHE A 359 -14.77 -3.72 -19.80
N ALA A 360 -14.68 -4.38 -18.65
CA ALA A 360 -14.94 -3.74 -17.37
C ALA A 360 -14.28 -4.54 -16.25
N LEU A 361 -13.51 -3.85 -15.41
CA LEU A 361 -12.81 -4.51 -14.30
C LEU A 361 -13.69 -4.68 -13.05
N ASN A 362 -14.90 -4.15 -13.09
CA ASN A 362 -15.90 -4.26 -12.02
C ASN A 362 -17.01 -5.27 -12.32
N GLY A 363 -16.94 -5.94 -13.47
CA GLY A 363 -17.94 -6.91 -13.88
C GLY A 363 -17.93 -8.20 -13.06
N LYS A 364 -18.92 -9.04 -13.32
CA LYS A 364 -19.08 -10.32 -12.62
C LYS A 364 -17.84 -11.19 -12.80
N TYR A 365 -17.35 -11.74 -11.68
CA TYR A 365 -16.18 -12.59 -11.67
C TYR A 365 -16.55 -14.00 -11.22
N VAL A 366 -16.28 -14.95 -12.11
CA VAL A 366 -16.46 -16.39 -11.85
C VAL A 366 -15.15 -17.07 -12.26
N PRO A 367 -14.31 -17.53 -11.31
CA PRO A 367 -12.98 -18.06 -11.62
C PRO A 367 -12.97 -19.21 -12.64
N SER A 368 -14.02 -20.04 -12.62
CA SER A 368 -14.18 -21.19 -13.52
C SER A 368 -14.81 -20.86 -14.87
N SER A 369 -15.15 -19.59 -15.14
CA SER A 369 -15.84 -19.16 -16.35
C SER A 369 -15.12 -18.01 -17.06
N TRP A 370 -15.22 -17.99 -18.38
CA TRP A 370 -14.62 -17.01 -19.28
C TRP A 370 -15.67 -16.45 -20.26
N SER A 371 -16.77 -15.90 -19.74
CA SER A 371 -17.77 -15.21 -20.57
C SER A 371 -17.24 -13.87 -21.08
N ASP A 372 -17.65 -13.50 -22.30
CA ASP A 372 -17.41 -12.18 -22.90
C ASP A 372 -18.06 -11.02 -22.11
N TYR A 373 -18.90 -11.34 -21.11
CA TYR A 373 -19.60 -10.38 -20.26
C TYR A 373 -19.03 -10.41 -18.83
N GLY A 374 -18.82 -9.23 -18.26
CA GLY A 374 -18.36 -9.07 -16.88
C GLY A 374 -16.86 -8.76 -16.78
N PHE A 375 -16.12 -9.50 -15.95
CA PHE A 375 -14.71 -9.20 -15.66
C PHE A 375 -13.78 -9.60 -16.82
N CYS A 376 -13.70 -8.73 -17.84
CA CYS A 376 -12.88 -8.89 -19.05
C CYS A 376 -12.24 -7.55 -19.49
N TRP A 377 -11.26 -7.65 -20.38
CA TRP A 377 -10.53 -6.53 -20.97
C TRP A 377 -10.22 -6.79 -22.45
N THR A 378 -10.44 -5.79 -23.31
CA THR A 378 -10.09 -5.87 -24.74
C THR A 378 -8.71 -5.26 -24.97
N ILE A 379 -7.74 -6.04 -25.47
CA ILE A 379 -6.40 -5.54 -25.81
C ILE A 379 -6.39 -4.93 -27.21
N ASP A 380 -7.03 -5.61 -28.16
CA ASP A 380 -7.19 -5.19 -29.55
C ASP A 380 -8.49 -5.75 -30.14
N SER A 381 -8.75 -5.52 -31.43
CA SER A 381 -9.98 -5.99 -32.10
C SER A 381 -10.20 -7.51 -32.09
N ALA A 382 -9.16 -8.31 -31.81
CA ALA A 382 -9.16 -9.77 -31.84
C ALA A 382 -8.83 -10.42 -30.49
N VAL A 383 -8.20 -9.69 -29.55
CA VAL A 383 -7.67 -10.25 -28.30
C VAL A 383 -8.45 -9.72 -27.09
N TRP A 384 -9.06 -10.68 -26.38
CA TRP A 384 -9.79 -10.47 -25.14
C TRP A 384 -9.09 -11.21 -24.02
N VAL A 385 -8.83 -10.53 -22.92
CA VAL A 385 -8.30 -11.12 -21.69
C VAL A 385 -9.41 -11.20 -20.66
N HIS A 386 -9.51 -12.37 -20.03
CA HIS A 386 -10.38 -12.58 -18.88
C HIS A 386 -9.49 -12.64 -17.63
N PRO A 387 -9.10 -11.49 -17.05
CA PRO A 387 -8.00 -11.42 -16.08
C PRO A 387 -8.26 -12.29 -14.86
N LYS A 388 -7.26 -13.02 -14.35
CA LYS A 388 -7.40 -13.66 -13.04
C LYS A 388 -7.41 -12.62 -11.92
N GLN A 389 -6.64 -11.55 -12.09
CA GLN A 389 -6.52 -10.44 -11.15
C GLN A 389 -6.41 -9.11 -11.90
N SER A 390 -6.88 -8.02 -11.28
CA SER A 390 -6.68 -6.66 -11.78
C SER A 390 -6.33 -5.70 -10.65
N ARG A 391 -5.71 -4.59 -11.03
CA ARG A 391 -5.46 -3.46 -10.15
C ARG A 391 -5.54 -2.16 -10.94
N MET A 392 -6.21 -1.16 -10.39
CA MET A 392 -6.18 0.21 -10.89
C MET A 392 -5.65 1.13 -9.80
N MET A 393 -4.74 2.02 -10.18
CA MET A 393 -4.07 2.92 -9.26
C MET A 393 -3.78 4.27 -9.92
N LEU A 394 -3.69 5.30 -9.09
CA LEU A 394 -3.44 6.66 -9.53
C LEU A 394 -2.20 7.23 -8.83
N ARG A 395 -1.52 8.15 -9.48
CA ARG A 395 -0.35 8.85 -8.92
C ARG A 395 -0.24 10.26 -9.48
N SER A 396 0.18 11.19 -8.63
CA SER A 396 0.49 12.55 -9.04
C SER A 396 1.85 12.63 -9.76
N LEU A 397 1.90 13.39 -10.86
CA LEU A 397 3.10 13.59 -11.71
C LEU A 397 3.93 14.84 -11.36
N THR A 398 3.67 15.47 -10.21
CA THR A 398 4.35 16.69 -9.74
C THR A 398 5.87 16.61 -9.78
#